data_AF-A0A1C6P3H3-F1
#
_entry.id   AF-A0A1C6P3H3-F1
#
_cell.length_a   1.000
_cell.length_b   1.000
_cell.length_c   1.000
_cell.angle_alpha   90.00
_cell.angle_beta   90.00
_cell.angle_gamma   90.00
#
_symmetry.space_group_name_H-M   'P 1'
#
loop_
_entity.id
_entity.type
_entity.pdbx_description
1 polymer ?
#
loop_
_entity_poly.entity_id
_entity_poly.type
_entity_poly.pdbx_seq_one_letter_code
_entity_poly.pdbx_strand_id
1 'polypeptide(L)'
;MASRKPYMPEQAMAVLQSAAEALVLDGTVDQANIGADYISMWPIETEERARELGAAFHAAMHGIQLLHIAAPSQPESSPPRPGGGR
;
A
#
# COMPACT_ATOMS: atom_id res chain seq x y z
N MET A 1 14.33 19.24 0.74
CA MET A 1 13.32 18.51 1.53
C MET A 1 13.42 17.04 1.15
N ALA A 2 13.74 16.14 2.08
CA ALA A 2 13.66 14.72 1.80
C ALA A 2 12.18 14.38 1.58
N SER A 3 11.82 13.96 0.36
CA SER A 3 10.50 13.40 0.10
C SER A 3 10.39 12.16 0.98
N ARG A 4 9.63 12.26 2.08
CA ARG A 4 9.33 11.13 2.94
C ARG A 4 8.44 10.24 2.09
N LYS A 5 9.03 9.25 1.41
CA LYS A 5 8.28 8.27 0.65
C LYS A 5 7.17 7.75 1.55
N PRO A 6 5.91 7.71 1.09
CA PRO A 6 4.84 7.14 1.88
C PRO A 6 5.26 5.75 2.35
N TYR A 7 5.33 5.55 3.66
CA TYR A 7 5.63 4.24 4.20
C TYR A 7 4.38 3.38 4.02
N MET A 8 4.52 2.32 3.23
CA MET A 8 3.46 1.35 3.03
C MET A 8 3.84 0.05 3.74
N PRO A 9 3.09 -0.38 4.77
CA PRO A 9 3.33 -1.66 5.42
C PRO A 9 3.27 -2.82 4.42
N GLU A 10 4.14 -3.82 4.59
CA GLU A 10 4.21 -5.00 3.69
C GLU A 10 2.86 -5.71 3.57
N GLN A 11 2.11 -5.84 4.68
CA GLN A 11 0.80 -6.48 4.67
C GLN A 11 -0.21 -5.69 3.83
N ALA A 12 -0.14 -4.36 3.86
CA ALA A 12 -1.00 -3.52 3.04
C ALA A 12 -0.62 -3.60 1.56
N MET A 13 0.68 -3.72 1.26
CA MET A 13 1.18 -3.95 -0.10
C MET A 13 0.66 -5.28 -0.66
N ALA A 14 0.71 -6.34 0.15
CA ALA A 14 0.18 -7.66 -0.24
C ALA A 14 -1.32 -7.59 -0.57
N VAL A 15 -2.13 -6.87 0.22
CA VAL A 15 -3.56 -6.71 -0.06
C VAL A 15 -3.81 -5.98 -1.38
N LEU A 16 -3.08 -4.90 -1.65
CA LEU A 16 -3.21 -4.21 -2.95
C LEU A 16 -2.79 -5.11 -4.10
N GLN A 17 -1.70 -5.86 -3.97
CA GLN A 17 -1.24 -6.80 -5.00
C GLN A 17 -2.28 -7.87 -5.28
N SER A 18 -2.86 -8.49 -4.24
CA SER A 18 -3.94 -9.47 -4.41
C SER A 18 -5.19 -8.86 -5.07
N ALA A 19 -5.52 -7.59 -4.77
CA ALA A 19 -6.62 -6.91 -5.46
C ALA A 19 -6.32 -6.67 -6.95
N ALA A 20 -5.08 -6.31 -7.29
CA ALA A 20 -4.63 -6.21 -8.68
C ALA A 20 -4.67 -7.57 -9.40
N GLU A 21 -4.21 -8.64 -8.76
CA GLU A 21 -4.28 -10.00 -9.30
C GLU A 21 -5.72 -10.44 -9.54
N ALA A 22 -6.64 -10.12 -8.65
CA ALA A 22 -8.06 -10.42 -8.82
C ALA A 22 -8.65 -9.73 -10.07
N LEU A 23 -8.24 -8.49 -10.35
CA LEU A 23 -8.66 -7.77 -11.57
C LEU A 23 -8.11 -8.42 -12.85
N VAL A 24 -6.91 -9.00 -12.77
CA VAL A 24 -6.33 -9.76 -13.88
C VAL A 24 -7.08 -11.09 -14.10
N LEU A 25 -7.38 -11.80 -13.02
CA LEU A 25 -8.10 -13.08 -13.08
C LEU A 25 -9.54 -12.93 -13.58
N ASP A 26 -10.20 -11.82 -13.24
CA ASP A 26 -11.53 -11.47 -13.70
C ASP A 26 -11.55 -10.98 -15.16
N GLY A 27 -10.38 -10.71 -15.76
CA GLY A 27 -10.27 -10.17 -17.12
C GLY A 27 -10.63 -8.68 -17.21
N THR A 28 -10.76 -7.98 -16.08
CA THR A 28 -10.95 -6.52 -16.07
C THR A 28 -9.73 -5.78 -16.63
N VAL A 29 -8.51 -6.34 -16.44
CA VAL A 29 -7.24 -5.86 -17.02
C VAL A 29 -6.36 -7.05 -17.40
N ASP A 30 -5.52 -6.97 -18.43
CA ASP A 30 -4.62 -8.10 -18.76
C ASP A 30 -3.39 -8.16 -17.84
N GLN A 31 -2.94 -6.99 -17.36
CA GLN A 31 -1.76 -6.84 -16.51
C GLN A 31 -1.99 -5.78 -15.45
N ALA A 32 -1.50 -6.06 -14.24
CA ALA A 32 -1.49 -5.12 -13.13
C ALA A 32 -0.20 -5.25 -12.33
N ASN A 33 0.51 -4.15 -12.12
CA ASN A 33 1.68 -4.05 -11.26
C ASN A 33 1.46 -2.96 -10.20
N ILE A 34 1.86 -3.26 -8.98
CA ILE A 34 1.78 -2.34 -7.84
C ILE A 34 3.16 -2.26 -7.20
N GLY A 35 3.70 -1.05 -7.16
CA GLY A 35 4.89 -0.68 -6.41
C GLY A 35 4.56 0.25 -5.25
N ALA A 36 5.57 0.53 -4.43
CA ALA A 36 5.44 1.45 -3.29
C ALA A 36 5.05 2.88 -3.67
N ASP A 37 5.37 3.28 -4.90
CA ASP A 37 5.20 4.64 -5.43
C ASP A 37 4.44 4.68 -6.75
N TYR A 38 3.93 3.54 -7.25
CA TYR A 38 3.18 3.51 -8.50
C TYR A 38 2.17 2.37 -8.57
N ILE A 39 1.12 2.56 -9.36
CA ILE A 39 0.17 1.53 -9.77
C ILE A 39 0.07 1.61 -11.28
N SER A 40 0.13 0.45 -11.93
CA SER A 40 0.18 0.36 -13.38
C SER A 40 -0.71 -0.78 -13.83
N MET A 41 -1.77 -0.49 -14.59
CA MET A 41 -2.75 -1.49 -15.03
C MET A 41 -3.09 -1.26 -16.51
N TRP A 42 -3.01 -2.31 -17.34
CA TRP A 42 -3.33 -2.23 -18.76
C TRP A 42 -3.58 -3.61 -19.39
N PRO A 43 -4.28 -3.66 -20.53
CA PRO A 43 -5.17 -2.62 -21.05
C PRO A 43 -6.43 -2.52 -20.19
N ILE A 44 -7.03 -1.33 -20.13
CA ILE A 44 -8.34 -1.10 -19.53
C ILE A 44 -9.27 -0.71 -20.67
N GLU A 45 -10.41 -1.38 -20.80
CA GLU A 45 -11.29 -1.24 -21.96
C GLU A 45 -11.79 0.19 -22.20
N THR A 46 -12.01 0.95 -21.13
CA THR A 46 -12.55 2.31 -21.20
C THR A 46 -11.83 3.27 -20.27
N GLU A 47 -11.81 4.54 -20.66
CA GLU A 47 -11.27 5.62 -19.81
C GLU A 47 -12.07 5.75 -18.50
N GLU A 48 -13.39 5.59 -18.56
CA GLU A 48 -14.26 5.63 -17.37
C GLU A 48 -13.87 4.54 -16.37
N ARG A 49 -13.67 3.31 -16.85
CA ARG A 49 -13.22 2.20 -16.01
C ARG A 49 -11.82 2.45 -15.45
N ALA A 50 -10.93 3.04 -16.23
CA ALA A 50 -9.59 3.40 -15.77
C ALA A 50 -9.64 4.45 -14.65
N ARG A 51 -10.53 5.44 -14.75
CA ARG A 51 -10.75 6.46 -13.71
C ARG A 51 -11.34 5.84 -12.44
N GLU A 52 -12.32 4.95 -12.55
CA GLU A 52 -12.90 4.23 -11.42
C GLU A 52 -11.86 3.43 -10.64
N LEU A 53 -11.07 2.61 -11.35
CA LEU A 53 -10.01 1.81 -10.75
C LEU A 53 -8.93 2.70 -10.12
N GLY A 54 -8.50 3.75 -10.83
CA GLY A 54 -7.55 4.73 -10.29
C GLY A 54 -8.04 5.38 -9.00
N ALA A 55 -9.31 5.80 -8.96
CA ALA A 55 -9.91 6.40 -7.77
C ALA A 55 -9.99 5.43 -6.59
N ALA A 56 -10.39 4.18 -6.84
CA ALA A 56 -10.50 3.15 -5.80
C ALA A 56 -9.14 2.83 -5.16
N PHE A 57 -8.11 2.61 -5.98
CA PHE A 57 -6.76 2.33 -5.49
C PHE A 57 -6.14 3.55 -4.79
N HIS A 58 -6.37 4.76 -5.31
CA HIS A 58 -5.92 5.99 -4.67
C HIS A 58 -6.54 6.15 -3.27
N ALA A 59 -7.85 5.94 -3.15
CA ALA A 59 -8.55 5.98 -1.87
C ALA A 59 -8.04 4.91 -0.89
N ALA A 60 -7.78 3.68 -1.37
CA ALA A 60 -7.22 2.61 -0.55
C ALA A 60 -5.82 2.97 -0.01
N MET A 61 -4.92 3.47 -0.87
CA MET A 61 -3.60 3.93 -0.44
C MET A 61 -3.67 5.05 0.60
N HIS A 62 -4.55 6.03 0.38
CA HIS A 62 -4.76 7.12 1.34
C HIS A 62 -5.30 6.60 2.69
N GLY A 63 -6.26 5.67 2.66
CA GLY A 63 -6.79 5.03 3.87
C GLY A 63 -5.70 4.31 4.68
N ILE A 64 -4.84 3.55 4.01
CA ILE A 64 -3.69 2.86 4.63
C ILE A 64 -2.72 3.87 5.26
N GLN A 65 -2.40 4.96 4.57
CA GLN A 65 -1.52 6.01 5.10
C GLN A 65 -2.12 6.66 6.36
N LEU A 66 -3.42 6.97 6.35
CA LEU A 66 -4.09 7.55 7.52
C LEU A 66 -4.07 6.59 8.71
N LEU A 67 -4.33 5.29 8.50
CA LEU A 67 -4.24 4.28 9.54
C LEU A 67 -2.83 4.14 10.09
N HIS A 68 -1.79 4.24 9.25
CA HIS A 68 -0.41 4.23 9.71
C HIS A 68 -0.04 5.49 10.50
N ILE A 69 -0.57 6.66 10.13
CA ILE A 69 -0.40 7.91 10.88
C ILE A 69 -1.13 7.81 12.24
N ALA A 70 -2.29 7.17 12.28
CA ALA A 70 -3.12 7.04 13.48
C ALA A 70 -2.64 5.93 14.42
N ALA A 71 -2.01 4.87 13.89
CA ALA A 71 -1.43 3.82 14.70
C ALA A 71 -0.15 4.34 15.37
N PRO A 72 -0.02 4.29 16.71
CA PRO A 72 1.25 4.58 17.35
C PRO A 72 2.26 3.59 16.77
N SER A 73 3.29 4.09 16.09
CA SER A 73 4.44 3.28 15.70
C SER A 73 4.92 2.64 16.99
N GLN A 74 4.74 1.32 17.17
CA GLN A 74 5.26 0.68 18.36
C GLN A 74 6.75 1.04 18.40
N PRO A 75 7.21 1.75 19.45
CA PRO A 75 8.62 2.05 19.55
C PRO A 75 9.31 0.69 19.55
N GLU A 76 10.19 0.54 18.57
CA GLU A 76 11.18 -0.51 18.46
C GLU A 76 11.55 -0.95 19.88
N SER A 77 11.32 -2.24 20.16
CA SER A 77 11.54 -2.86 21.46
C SER A 77 12.83 -2.31 22.06
N SER A 78 12.67 -1.49 23.11
CA SER A 78 13.80 -0.88 23.81
C SER A 78 14.78 -2.00 24.18
N PRO A 79 16.09 -1.87 23.87
CA PRO A 79 17.04 -2.86 24.34
C PRO A 79 16.94 -2.92 25.88
N PRO A 80 17.07 -4.11 26.48
CA PRO A 80 16.92 -4.24 27.93
C PRO A 80 17.93 -3.31 28.60
N ARG A 81 17.44 -2.38 29.41
CA ARG A 81 18.29 -1.63 30.34
C ARG A 81 19.05 -2.67 31.17
N PRO A 82 20.39 -2.65 31.20
CA PRO A 82 21.13 -3.48 32.14
C PRO A 82 20.87 -2.90 33.52
N GLY A 83 19.89 -3.47 34.21
CA GLY A 83 19.66 -3.24 35.62
C GLY A 83 20.55 -4.18 36.43
N GLY A 84 21.46 -3.59 37.22
CA GLY A 84 21.66 -4.01 38.60
C GLY A 84 22.84 -4.95 38.91
N GLY A 85 23.76 -4.40 39.72
CA GLY A 85 24.27 -5.09 40.91
C GLY A 85 25.63 -5.79 40.76
N ARG A 86 26.69 -5.17 41.27
CA ARG A 86 27.10 -5.17 42.68
C ARG A 86 28.08 -4.04 42.95
#